data_AF-A0A024Q731-F1
#
_entry.id   AF-A0A024Q731-F1
#
_cell.length_a   1.000
_cell.length_b   1.000
_cell.length_c   1.000
_cell.angle_alpha   90.00
_cell.angle_beta   90.00
_cell.angle_gamma   90.00
#
_symmetry.space_group_name_H-M   'P 1'
#
loop_
_entity.id
_entity.type
_entity.pdbx_description
1 polymer ?
#
loop_
_entity_poly.entity_id
_entity_poly.type
_entity_poly.pdbx_seq_one_letter_code
_entity_poly.pdbx_strand_id
1 'polypeptide(L)'
;MIEKVIGKPAAKQVSGLYSPSLEGQSQLMTDFVFWKPSIELAEAQADHASVWMYRFDWHIPSHPQLNKAAHALEIPFVFQNLFYFTPFEVQIDPSMLALSQQAWVSFAKTGNPNNTEKLAWPTYHLNDRQTLIFDNPMKVVEDPYREKRKIFTIH
;
A
#
# COMPACT_ATOMS: atom_id res chain seq x y z
N MET A 1 -8.38 -8.57 -21.02
CA MET A 1 -8.31 -7.40 -20.12
C MET A 1 -6.86 -6.90 -20.01
N ILE A 2 -5.93 -7.74 -19.54
CA ILE A 2 -4.50 -7.43 -19.40
C ILE A 2 -3.86 -6.84 -20.68
N GLU A 3 -4.06 -7.49 -21.84
CA GLU A 3 -3.51 -7.01 -23.12
C GLU A 3 -3.94 -5.59 -23.50
N LYS A 4 -5.14 -5.15 -23.09
CA LYS A 4 -5.64 -3.79 -23.35
C LYS A 4 -4.99 -2.74 -22.44
N VAL A 5 -4.46 -3.15 -21.29
CA VAL A 5 -3.90 -2.25 -20.27
C VAL A 5 -2.38 -2.11 -20.39
N ILE A 6 -1.68 -3.19 -20.78
CA ILE A 6 -0.19 -3.20 -20.85
C ILE A 6 0.39 -3.65 -22.19
N GLY A 7 -0.44 -3.90 -23.20
CA GLY A 7 0.02 -4.37 -24.51
C GLY A 7 0.34 -5.87 -24.57
N LYS A 8 0.37 -6.43 -25.79
CA LYS A 8 0.54 -7.87 -26.03
C LYS A 8 1.87 -8.48 -25.55
N PRO A 9 3.04 -7.84 -25.73
CA PRO A 9 4.32 -8.42 -25.31
C PRO A 9 4.41 -8.60 -23.80
N ALA A 10 4.05 -7.57 -23.03
CA ALA A 10 4.07 -7.59 -21.57
C ALA A 10 2.98 -8.51 -20.99
N ALA A 11 1.82 -8.64 -21.65
CA ALA A 11 0.72 -9.47 -21.18
C ALA A 11 1.11 -10.94 -20.98
N LYS A 12 2.00 -11.50 -21.80
CA LYS A 12 2.43 -12.90 -21.67
C LYS A 12 3.29 -13.11 -20.42
N GLN A 13 4.27 -12.24 -20.16
CA GLN A 13 5.09 -12.31 -18.95
C GLN A 13 4.26 -12.07 -17.68
N VAL A 14 3.38 -11.08 -17.73
CA VAL A 14 2.53 -10.72 -16.58
C VAL A 14 1.47 -11.78 -16.30
N SER A 15 0.92 -12.42 -17.33
CA SER A 15 -0.05 -13.52 -17.14
C SER A 15 0.52 -14.71 -16.36
N GLY A 16 1.84 -14.96 -16.48
CA GLY A 16 2.52 -16.02 -15.74
C GLY A 16 2.62 -15.79 -14.23
N LEU A 17 2.38 -14.57 -13.76
CA LEU A 17 2.41 -14.23 -12.33
C LEU A 17 1.16 -14.68 -11.57
N TYR A 18 0.06 -14.92 -12.28
CA TYR A 18 -1.25 -15.14 -11.67
C TYR A 18 -1.80 -16.52 -12.04
N SER A 19 -2.08 -17.33 -11.03
CA SER A 19 -2.77 -18.60 -11.23
C SER A 19 -4.20 -18.36 -11.75
N PRO A 20 -4.77 -19.27 -12.55
CA PRO A 20 -6.17 -19.20 -12.98
C PRO A 20 -7.12 -19.59 -11.83
N SER A 21 -7.10 -18.81 -10.76
CA SER A 21 -7.86 -19.03 -9.52
C SER A 21 -8.45 -17.71 -9.02
N LEU A 22 -9.36 -17.77 -8.03
CA LEU A 22 -9.89 -16.57 -7.38
C LEU A 22 -8.78 -15.73 -6.71
N GLU A 23 -7.78 -16.41 -6.13
CA GLU A 23 -6.59 -15.77 -5.55
C GLU A 23 -5.81 -15.00 -6.64
N GLY A 24 -5.53 -15.65 -7.78
CA GLY A 24 -4.81 -15.02 -8.88
C GLY A 24 -5.58 -13.85 -9.52
N GLN A 25 -6.91 -13.96 -9.64
CA GLN A 25 -7.76 -12.85 -10.09
C GLN A 25 -7.72 -11.66 -9.11
N SER A 26 -7.73 -11.94 -7.81
CA SER A 26 -7.64 -10.90 -6.77
C SER A 26 -6.29 -10.20 -6.78
N GLN A 27 -5.20 -10.95 -6.95
CA GLN A 27 -3.85 -10.41 -7.11
C GLN A 27 -3.72 -9.56 -8.38
N LEU A 28 -4.27 -10.04 -9.50
CA LEU A 28 -4.30 -9.30 -10.76
C LEU A 28 -5.02 -7.96 -10.60
N MET A 29 -6.21 -7.95 -9.98
CA MET A 29 -6.96 -6.73 -9.72
C MET A 29 -6.19 -5.78 -8.80
N THR A 30 -5.57 -6.31 -7.74
CA THR A 30 -4.72 -5.52 -6.83
C THR A 30 -3.60 -4.81 -7.60
N ASP A 31 -2.92 -5.54 -8.48
CA ASP A 31 -1.77 -5.03 -9.18
C ASP A 31 -2.14 -4.00 -10.25
N PHE A 32 -3.18 -4.25 -11.04
CA PHE A 32 -3.54 -3.39 -12.17
C PHE A 32 -4.44 -2.20 -11.82
N VAL A 33 -5.26 -2.31 -10.78
CA VAL A 33 -6.19 -1.25 -10.40
C VAL A 33 -5.59 -0.32 -9.34
N PHE A 34 -4.75 -0.84 -8.44
CA PHE A 34 -4.25 -0.08 -7.31
C PHE A 34 -2.72 0.06 -7.32
N TRP A 35 -2.00 -1.05 -7.23
CA TRP A 35 -0.57 -1.02 -6.92
C TRP A 35 0.29 -0.40 -8.03
N LYS A 36 0.17 -0.88 -9.28
CA LYS A 36 0.95 -0.34 -10.40
C LYS A 36 0.65 1.14 -10.67
N PRO A 37 -0.63 1.57 -10.80
CA PRO A 37 -0.92 2.99 -10.99
C PRO A 37 -0.41 3.88 -9.85
N SER A 38 -0.43 3.39 -8.60
CA SER A 38 0.11 4.14 -7.45
C SER A 38 1.62 4.33 -7.55
N ILE A 39 2.36 3.31 -7.99
CA ILE A 39 3.81 3.43 -8.26
C ILE A 39 4.05 4.42 -9.39
N GLU A 40 3.37 4.29 -10.52
CA GLU A 40 3.59 5.17 -11.68
C GLU A 40 3.32 6.64 -11.34
N LEU A 41 2.28 6.91 -10.54
CA LEU A 41 1.99 8.25 -10.06
C LEU A 41 3.09 8.76 -9.09
N ALA A 42 3.54 7.93 -8.16
CA ALA A 42 4.61 8.28 -7.22
C ALA A 42 5.92 8.57 -7.96
N GLU A 43 6.30 7.73 -8.92
CA GLU A 43 7.52 7.88 -9.71
C GLU A 43 7.46 9.13 -10.60
N ALA A 44 6.32 9.40 -11.26
CA ALA A 44 6.15 10.60 -12.07
C ALA A 44 6.19 11.90 -11.22
N GLN A 45 5.71 11.85 -9.98
CA GLN A 45 5.69 13.02 -9.09
C GLN A 45 7.02 13.26 -8.36
N ALA A 46 7.85 12.23 -8.17
CA ALA A 46 9.06 12.28 -7.35
C ALA A 46 10.11 13.30 -7.83
N ASP A 47 10.12 13.63 -9.13
CA ASP A 47 11.00 14.65 -9.71
C ASP A 47 10.45 16.09 -9.57
N HIS A 48 9.20 16.23 -9.09
CA HIS A 48 8.48 17.51 -9.05
C HIS A 48 8.11 17.95 -7.63
N ALA A 49 7.89 17.01 -6.71
CA ALA A 49 7.64 17.30 -5.31
C ALA A 49 8.06 16.14 -4.42
N SER A 50 8.14 16.39 -3.12
CA SER A 50 8.26 15.32 -2.14
C SER A 50 7.04 14.39 -2.22
N VAL A 51 7.30 13.09 -2.25
CA VAL A 51 6.31 12.02 -2.28
C VAL A 51 6.52 11.13 -1.06
N TRP A 52 5.44 10.61 -0.47
CA TRP A 52 5.49 9.62 0.60
C TRP A 52 4.61 8.46 0.20
N MET A 53 5.16 7.25 0.22
CA MET A 53 4.43 6.05 -0.18
C MET A 53 4.22 5.12 1.01
N TYR A 54 3.04 4.49 1.09
CA TYR A 54 2.76 3.43 2.05
C TYR A 54 2.04 2.23 1.42
N ARG A 55 2.09 1.09 2.12
CA ARG A 55 1.27 -0.10 1.88
C ARG A 55 0.59 -0.48 3.18
N PHE A 56 -0.72 -0.75 3.13
CA PHE A 56 -1.48 -1.19 4.29
C PHE A 56 -1.57 -2.72 4.30
N ASP A 57 -1.01 -3.32 5.35
CA ASP A 57 -0.88 -4.78 5.51
C ASP A 57 -1.70 -5.28 6.70
N TRP A 58 -2.08 -4.40 7.64
CA TRP A 58 -2.89 -4.79 8.78
C TRP A 58 -4.20 -5.46 8.35
N HIS A 59 -4.56 -6.53 9.05
CA HIS A 59 -5.78 -7.28 8.82
C HIS A 59 -6.25 -7.95 10.11
N ILE A 60 -7.39 -8.64 10.06
CA ILE A 60 -7.97 -9.37 11.19
C ILE A 60 -7.83 -10.88 10.92
N PRO A 61 -6.78 -11.56 11.43
CA PRO A 61 -6.49 -12.96 11.08
C PRO A 61 -7.66 -13.93 11.32
N SER A 62 -8.46 -13.68 12.36
CA SER A 62 -9.61 -14.50 12.74
C SER A 62 -10.88 -14.24 11.92
N HIS A 63 -10.93 -13.19 11.09
CA HIS A 63 -12.14 -12.78 10.40
C HIS A 63 -12.24 -13.44 9.00
N PRO A 64 -13.35 -14.11 8.65
CA PRO A 64 -13.42 -14.90 7.41
C PRO A 64 -13.24 -14.09 6.12
N GLN A 65 -13.61 -12.82 6.11
CA GLN A 65 -13.45 -11.92 4.94
C GLN A 65 -12.38 -10.84 5.11
N LEU A 66 -11.86 -10.64 6.32
CA LEU A 66 -10.91 -9.56 6.65
C LEU A 66 -9.58 -10.14 7.18
N ASN A 67 -9.33 -11.42 6.93
CA ASN A 67 -8.05 -12.08 7.17
C ASN A 67 -6.96 -11.70 6.15
N LYS A 68 -7.25 -10.78 5.25
CA LYS A 68 -6.32 -10.10 4.36
C LYS A 68 -6.60 -8.59 4.43
N ALA A 69 -5.61 -7.77 4.06
CA ALA A 69 -5.76 -6.32 3.97
C ALA A 69 -6.68 -5.94 2.79
N ALA A 70 -7.99 -5.99 3.03
CA ALA A 70 -8.99 -5.70 2.03
C ALA A 70 -9.01 -4.22 1.63
N HIS A 71 -9.52 -3.92 0.44
CA HIS A 71 -9.74 -2.55 0.00
C HIS A 71 -10.60 -1.78 1.01
N ALA A 72 -10.23 -0.52 1.28
CA ALA A 72 -10.86 0.39 2.23
C ALA A 72 -10.69 0.04 3.73
N LEU A 73 -9.93 -1.01 4.07
CA LEU A 73 -9.72 -1.42 5.47
C LEU A 73 -8.91 -0.40 6.28
N GLU A 74 -8.15 0.46 5.62
CA GLU A 74 -7.38 1.54 6.24
C GLU A 74 -8.24 2.74 6.64
N ILE A 75 -9.42 2.92 6.04
CA ILE A 75 -10.26 4.12 6.24
C ILE A 75 -10.59 4.35 7.73
N PRO A 76 -11.04 3.35 8.51
CA PRO A 76 -11.30 3.55 9.94
C PRO A 76 -10.08 4.01 10.73
N PHE A 77 -8.86 3.64 10.33
CA PHE A 77 -7.62 4.12 10.96
C PHE A 77 -7.38 5.60 10.67
N VAL A 78 -7.53 6.01 9.40
CA VAL A 78 -7.37 7.42 8.97
C VAL A 78 -8.32 8.35 9.73
N PHE A 79 -9.59 7.95 9.87
CA PHE A 79 -10.62 8.76 10.50
C PHE A 79 -10.75 8.55 12.02
N GLN A 80 -9.97 7.65 12.62
CA GLN A 80 -10.16 7.19 14.01
C GLN A 80 -11.58 6.65 14.32
N ASN A 81 -12.24 6.09 13.32
CA ASN A 81 -13.58 5.49 13.48
C ASN A 81 -13.49 3.98 13.80
N LEU A 82 -12.64 3.59 14.75
CA LEU A 82 -12.37 2.17 15.03
C LEU A 82 -13.52 1.41 15.67
N PHE A 83 -14.57 2.09 16.10
CA PHE A 83 -15.78 1.45 16.61
C PHE A 83 -16.39 0.49 15.57
N TYR A 84 -16.07 0.65 14.28
CA TYR A 84 -16.40 -0.33 13.23
C TYR A 84 -15.77 -1.71 13.46
N PHE A 85 -14.69 -1.81 14.23
CA PHE A 85 -14.04 -3.08 14.57
C PHE A 85 -14.49 -3.69 15.90
N THR A 86 -15.26 -2.96 16.71
CA THR A 86 -15.78 -3.47 18.00
C THR A 86 -16.56 -4.78 17.87
N PRO A 87 -17.43 -4.99 16.85
CA PRO A 87 -18.14 -6.27 16.69
C PRO A 87 -17.24 -7.48 16.41
N PHE A 88 -15.98 -7.25 16.01
CA PHE A 88 -15.02 -8.31 15.71
C PHE A 88 -14.10 -8.63 16.90
N GLU A 89 -14.29 -7.95 18.04
CA GLU A 89 -13.51 -8.12 19.27
C GLU A 89 -11.98 -8.00 19.06
N VAL A 90 -11.57 -7.24 18.05
CA VAL A 90 -10.16 -7.06 17.71
C VAL A 90 -9.56 -5.93 18.54
N GLN A 91 -8.44 -6.23 19.20
CA GLN A 91 -7.63 -5.21 19.86
C GLN A 91 -6.69 -4.57 18.84
N ILE A 92 -6.80 -3.25 18.67
CA ILE A 92 -5.90 -2.47 17.82
C ILE A 92 -4.82 -1.85 18.70
N ASP A 93 -3.56 -2.04 18.32
CA ASP A 93 -2.44 -1.43 19.04
C ASP A 93 -2.55 0.11 18.98
N PRO A 94 -2.58 0.83 20.12
CA PRO A 94 -2.67 2.28 20.14
C PRO A 94 -1.56 3.01 19.36
N SER A 95 -0.39 2.40 19.20
CA SER A 95 0.71 2.98 18.41
C SER A 95 0.38 3.06 16.91
N MET A 96 -0.38 2.11 16.38
CA MET A 96 -0.90 2.12 15.00
C MET A 96 -1.87 3.28 14.77
N LEU A 97 -2.64 3.63 15.81
CA LEU A 97 -3.67 4.66 15.77
C LEU A 97 -3.09 6.06 15.81
N ALA A 98 -2.14 6.27 16.71
CA ALA A 98 -1.41 7.51 16.79
C ALA A 98 -0.75 7.79 15.44
N LEU A 99 -0.05 6.81 14.87
CA LEU A 99 0.77 7.05 13.68
C LEU A 99 -0.04 7.23 12.39
N SER A 100 -1.20 6.58 12.23
CA SER A 100 -2.03 6.75 11.02
C SER A 100 -2.72 8.11 10.94
N GLN A 101 -3.54 8.49 11.93
CA GLN A 101 -4.23 9.79 11.88
C GLN A 101 -3.25 10.96 12.01
N GLN A 102 -2.26 10.85 12.91
CA GLN A 102 -1.32 11.94 13.10
C GLN A 102 -0.49 12.18 11.83
N ALA A 103 -0.08 11.14 11.10
CA ALA A 103 0.61 11.32 9.83
C ALA A 103 -0.23 12.10 8.82
N TRP A 104 -1.52 11.75 8.67
CA TRP A 104 -2.43 12.48 7.79
C TRP A 104 -2.63 13.94 8.21
N VAL A 105 -2.81 14.20 9.50
CA VAL A 105 -2.93 15.56 10.05
C VAL A 105 -1.65 16.37 9.84
N SER A 106 -0.48 15.75 10.00
CA SER A 106 0.81 16.42 9.78
C SER A 106 1.01 16.77 8.31
N PHE A 107 0.72 15.83 7.42
CA PHE A 107 0.81 16.03 6.00
C PHE A 107 -0.12 17.17 5.55
N ALA A 108 -1.36 17.20 6.02
CA ALA A 108 -2.30 18.28 5.72
C ALA A 108 -1.83 19.67 6.21
N LYS A 109 -1.11 19.73 7.33
CA LYS A 109 -0.62 21.00 7.92
C LYS A 109 0.69 21.50 7.31
N THR A 110 1.60 20.58 6.99
CA THR A 110 3.02 20.92 6.73
C THR A 110 3.52 20.41 5.40
N GLY A 111 2.74 19.56 4.72
CA GLY A 111 3.21 18.80 3.57
C GLY A 111 4.10 17.60 3.95
N ASN A 112 4.42 17.35 5.22
CA ASN A 112 5.26 16.24 5.67
C ASN A 112 4.48 15.35 6.68
N PRO A 113 4.35 14.03 6.45
CA PRO A 113 3.63 13.14 7.37
C PRO A 113 4.37 12.87 8.68
N ASN A 114 5.66 13.21 8.79
CA ASN A 114 6.42 13.02 10.01
C ASN A 114 6.05 14.08 11.05
N ASN A 115 5.57 13.66 12.22
CA ASN A 115 5.30 14.57 13.35
C ASN A 115 5.67 14.04 14.74
N THR A 116 6.16 12.81 14.84
CA THR A 116 6.72 12.29 16.09
C THR A 116 8.02 11.55 15.77
N GLU A 117 8.97 11.58 16.70
CA GLU A 117 10.27 10.89 16.56
C GLU A 117 10.15 9.36 16.48
N LYS A 118 8.93 8.80 16.60
CA LYS A 118 8.69 7.36 16.73
C LYS A 118 8.69 6.60 15.42
N LEU A 119 8.48 7.27 14.28
CA LEU A 119 8.49 6.61 12.97
C LEU A 119 9.00 7.58 11.90
N ALA A 120 10.23 7.36 11.45
CA ALA A 120 10.76 8.05 10.29
C ALA A 120 10.10 7.50 9.02
N TRP A 121 9.21 8.28 8.41
CA TRP A 121 8.63 8.02 7.10
C TRP A 121 9.43 8.78 6.04
N PRO A 122 10.36 8.11 5.32
CA PRO A 122 11.19 8.77 4.34
C PRO A 122 10.40 9.22 3.12
N THR A 123 10.96 10.22 2.43
CA THR A 123 10.51 10.60 1.09
C THR A 123 10.79 9.48 0.10
N TYR A 124 9.86 9.25 -0.81
CA TYR A 124 9.97 8.24 -1.85
C TYR A 124 10.90 8.72 -2.97
N HIS A 125 11.97 7.97 -3.22
CA HIS A 125 12.92 8.24 -4.29
C HIS A 125 13.04 7.06 -5.26
N LEU A 126 13.41 7.32 -6.52
CA LEU A 126 13.52 6.28 -7.56
C LEU A 126 14.70 5.32 -7.36
N ASN A 127 15.66 5.63 -6.49
CA ASN A 127 16.81 4.75 -6.20
C ASN A 127 16.46 3.68 -5.16
N ASP A 128 15.67 4.01 -4.14
CA ASP A 128 15.40 3.15 -2.99
C ASP A 128 13.91 2.77 -2.83
N ARG A 129 12.99 3.58 -3.37
CA ARG A 129 11.53 3.39 -3.30
C ARG A 129 11.05 3.08 -1.88
N GLN A 130 11.62 3.76 -0.90
CA GLN A 130 11.29 3.52 0.50
C GLN A 130 9.79 3.71 0.74
N THR A 131 9.17 2.65 1.27
CA THR A 131 7.71 2.57 1.45
C THR A 131 7.41 2.21 2.90
N LEU A 132 6.53 2.97 3.54
CA LEU A 132 6.05 2.64 4.87
C LEU A 132 5.05 1.47 4.79
N ILE A 133 5.26 0.43 5.57
CA ILE A 133 4.31 -0.67 5.74
C ILE A 133 3.51 -0.43 7.01
N PHE A 134 2.22 -0.14 6.84
CA PHE A 134 1.25 -0.07 7.92
C PHE A 134 0.79 -1.47 8.30
N ASP A 135 1.49 -2.05 9.27
CA ASP A 135 1.18 -3.30 9.95
C ASP A 135 1.58 -3.20 11.42
N ASN A 136 1.32 -4.21 12.25
CA ASN A 136 1.81 -4.26 13.62
C ASN A 136 2.97 -5.28 13.78
N PRO A 137 4.24 -4.84 13.89
CA PRO A 137 4.72 -3.45 13.97
C PRO A 137 4.90 -2.77 12.61
N MET A 138 4.82 -1.43 12.59
CA MET A 138 5.11 -0.61 11.41
C MET A 138 6.59 -0.66 11.07
N LYS A 139 6.90 -0.65 9.76
CA LYS A 139 8.29 -0.69 9.27
C LYS A 139 8.41 -0.02 7.91
N VAL A 140 9.57 0.53 7.61
CA VAL A 140 9.92 0.99 6.27
C VAL A 140 10.60 -0.16 5.52
N VAL A 141 10.20 -0.38 4.27
CA VAL A 141 10.79 -1.39 3.39
C VAL A 141 11.31 -0.70 2.13
N GLU A 142 12.54 -1.02 1.75
CA GLU A 142 13.16 -0.61 0.49
C GLU A 142 12.59 -1.43 -0.68
N ASP A 143 12.13 -0.75 -1.73
CA ASP A 143 11.62 -1.33 -2.99
C ASP A 143 10.75 -2.60 -2.83
N PRO A 144 9.61 -2.52 -2.09
CA PRO A 144 8.75 -3.68 -1.88
C PRO A 144 8.24 -4.23 -3.22
N TYR A 145 8.33 -5.54 -3.40
CA TYR A 145 7.99 -6.24 -4.65
C TYR A 145 8.82 -5.81 -5.87
N ARG A 146 10.09 -5.42 -5.68
CA ARG A 146 11.06 -5.06 -6.72
C ARG A 146 10.98 -5.91 -7.99
N GLU A 147 11.03 -7.23 -7.85
CA GLU A 147 11.05 -8.14 -9.02
C GLU A 147 9.73 -8.09 -9.79
N LYS A 148 8.60 -7.99 -9.09
CA LYS A 148 7.28 -7.79 -9.73
C LYS A 148 7.24 -6.45 -10.46
N ARG A 149 7.73 -5.37 -9.84
CA ARG A 149 7.77 -4.02 -10.43
C ARG A 149 8.56 -4.01 -11.73
N LYS A 150 9.76 -4.63 -11.73
CA LYS A 150 10.59 -4.75 -12.93
C LYS A 150 9.87 -5.42 -14.10
N ILE A 151 9.04 -6.44 -13.85
CA ILE A 151 8.26 -7.11 -14.90
C ILE A 151 7.26 -6.13 -15.56
N PHE A 152 6.69 -5.22 -14.77
CA PHE A 152 5.75 -4.21 -15.28
C PHE A 152 6.40 -3.05 -16.05
N THR A 153 7.72 -2.85 -15.90
CA THR A 153 8.47 -1.76 -16.54
C THR A 153 9.14 -2.16 -17.87
N ILE A 154 8.98 -3.41 -18.31
CA ILE A 154 9.55 -3.88 -19.59
C ILE A 154 8.76 -3.23 -20.74
N HIS A 155 9.40 -2.26 -21.42
CA HIS A 155 8.91 -1.63 -22.65
C HIS A 155 9.23 -2.48 -23.88
#